data_AF-A0A6A3H823-F1
#
_entry.id   AF-A0A6A3H823-F1
#
_cell.length_a   1.000
_cell.length_b   1.000
_cell.length_c   1.000
_cell.angle_alpha   90.00
_cell.angle_beta   90.00
_cell.angle_gamma   90.00
#
_symmetry.space_group_name_H-M   'P 1'
#
loop_
_entity.id
_entity.type
_entity.pdbx_description
1 polymer ?
#
loop_
_entity_poly.entity_id
_entity_poly.type
_entity_poly.pdbx_seq_one_letter_code
_entity_poly.pdbx_strand_id
1 'polypeptide(L)' 'MPMKLCIGDLLCSGETVANGSMSVTSDTVEKLTGRKPTHWKDAMLKYRDIFPKPE' A
#
# COMPACT_ATOMS: atom_id res chain seq x y z
N MET A 1 1.67 14.74 -12.57
CA MET A 1 1.34 13.35 -12.95
C MET A 1 1.51 12.47 -11.73
N PRO A 2 0.57 11.55 -11.41
CA PRO A 2 0.77 10.62 -10.30
C PRO A 2 1.95 9.70 -10.62
N MET A 3 2.89 9.60 -9.69
CA MET A 3 4.05 8.72 -9.82
C MET A 3 3.57 7.27 -9.77
N LYS A 4 3.99 6.44 -10.73
CA LYS A 4 3.67 5.01 -10.72
C LYS A 4 4.51 4.34 -9.63
N LEU A 5 3.89 3.79 -8.60
CA LEU A 5 4.60 2.91 -7.65
C LEU A 5 5.09 1.68 -8.41
N CYS A 6 6.37 1.33 -8.24
CA CYS A 6 6.90 0.07 -8.73
C CYS A 6 6.55 -1.08 -7.75
N ILE A 7 6.70 -2.33 -8.20
CA ILE A 7 6.46 -3.51 -7.36
C ILE A 7 7.35 -3.51 -6.11
N GLY A 8 8.59 -3.01 -6.24
CA GLY A 8 9.50 -2.82 -5.11
C GLY A 8 8.96 -1.85 -4.05
N ASP A 9 8.32 -0.75 -4.47
CA ASP A 9 7.72 0.22 -3.55
C ASP A 9 6.56 -0.41 -2.77
N LEU A 10 5.75 -1.26 -3.41
CA LEU A 10 4.66 -1.98 -2.77
C LEU A 10 5.15 -2.96 -1.70
N LEU A 11 6.22 -3.71 -1.97
CA LEU A 11 6.81 -4.66 -1.03
C LEU A 11 7.46 -3.94 0.16
N CYS A 12 8.28 -2.93 -0.10
CA CYS A 12 8.94 -2.14 0.94
C CYS A 12 7.92 -1.40 1.84
N SER A 13 6.89 -0.82 1.24
CA SER A 13 5.80 -0.18 1.98
C SER A 13 5.04 -1.19 2.84
N GLY A 14 4.78 -2.39 2.32
CA GLY A 14 4.13 -3.47 3.06
C GLY A 14 4.92 -3.89 4.30
N GLU A 15 6.23 -4.08 4.16
CA GLU A 15 7.12 -4.43 5.28
C GLU A 15 7.19 -3.32 6.33
N THR A 16 7.26 -2.06 5.89
CA THR A 16 7.29 -0.87 6.76
C THR A 16 5.97 -0.68 7.54
N VAL A 17 4.84 -1.06 6.94
CA VAL A 17 3.56 -1.08 7.66
C VAL A 17 3.51 -2.27 8.63
N ALA A 18 3.96 -3.45 8.20
CA ALA A 18 3.94 -4.66 9.02
C ALA A 18 4.86 -4.56 10.26
N ASN A 19 5.98 -3.85 10.17
CA ASN A 19 6.90 -3.64 11.28
C ASN A 19 6.45 -2.55 12.27
N GLY A 20 5.30 -1.91 12.04
CA GLY A 20 4.71 -0.92 12.93
C GLY A 20 5.20 0.52 12.73
N SER A 21 6.11 0.78 11.77
CA SER A 21 6.62 2.13 11.49
C SER A 21 5.55 3.10 10.97
N MET A 22 4.41 2.59 10.51
CA MET A 22 3.23 3.38 10.11
C MET A 22 2.01 3.14 11.03
N SER A 23 2.24 2.91 12.32
CA SER A 23 1.17 2.67 13.30
C SER A 23 0.26 3.89 13.53
N VAL A 24 0.78 5.10 13.33
CA VAL A 24 0.01 6.35 13.39
C VAL A 24 -0.22 6.86 11.97
N THR A 25 -1.48 7.00 11.58
CA THR A 25 -1.88 7.47 10.25
C THR A 25 -2.80 8.68 10.35
N SER A 26 -2.84 9.50 9.29
CA SER A 26 -3.73 10.66 9.20
C SER A 26 -4.97 10.37 8.35
N ASP A 27 -6.04 11.13 8.56
CA ASP A 27 -7.30 11.07 7.80
C ASP A 27 -7.28 11.90 6.49
N THR A 28 -6.10 12.31 6.05
CA THR A 28 -5.91 13.20 4.89
C THR A 28 -6.53 12.65 3.61
N VAL A 29 -6.44 11.33 3.37
CA VAL A 29 -7.02 10.68 2.19
C VAL A 29 -8.55 10.79 2.19
N GLU A 30 -9.18 10.56 3.34
CA GLU A 30 -10.63 10.70 3.48
C GLU A 30 -11.08 12.15 3.27
N LYS A 31 -10.37 13.11 3.89
CA LYS A 31 -10.67 14.54 3.76
C LYS A 31 -10.55 15.05 2.32
N LEU A 32 -9.54 14.61 1.57
CA LEU A 32 -9.29 15.09 0.20
C LEU A 32 -10.14 14.38 -0.85
N THR A 33 -10.54 13.13 -0.61
CA THR A 33 -11.18 12.29 -1.65
C THR A 33 -12.60 11.86 -1.32
N GLY A 34 -13.04 12.02 -0.07
CA GLY A 34 -14.31 11.49 0.44
C GLY A 34 -14.36 9.96 0.53
N ARG A 35 -13.23 9.26 0.28
CA ARG A 35 -13.13 7.81 0.26
C ARG A 35 -12.17 7.32 1.32
N LYS A 36 -12.52 6.19 1.95
CA LYS A 36 -11.62 5.49 2.87
C LYS A 36 -10.39 4.96 2.13
N PRO A 37 -9.17 5.14 2.67
CA PRO A 37 -7.98 4.51 2.13
C PRO A 37 -8.11 2.99 2.21
N THR A 38 -7.61 2.30 1.19
CA THR A 38 -7.57 0.83 1.16
C THR A 38 -6.55 0.32 2.16
N HIS A 39 -6.90 -0.73 2.91
CA HIS A 39 -5.97 -1.37 3.82
C HIS A 39 -4.85 -2.07 3.03
N TRP A 40 -3.60 -2.03 3.53
CA TRP A 40 -2.43 -2.52 2.80
C TRP A 40 -2.56 -4.00 2.38
N LYS A 41 -3.17 -4.85 3.20
CA LYS A 41 -3.42 -6.27 2.87
C LYS A 41 -4.35 -6.43 1.66
N ASP A 42 -5.40 -5.62 1.59
CA ASP A 42 -6.36 -5.67 0.48
C ASP A 42 -5.71 -5.19 -0.82
N ALA A 43 -4.85 -4.17 -0.72
CA ALA A 43 -4.06 -3.70 -1.86
C ALA A 43 -3.10 -4.81 -2.35
N MET A 44 -2.40 -5.51 -1.46
CA MET A 44 -1.53 -6.63 -1.85
C MET A 44 -2.31 -7.78 -2.49
N LEU A 45 -3.47 -8.14 -1.94
CA LEU A 45 -4.33 -9.19 -2.51
C LEU A 45 -4.81 -8.82 -3.92
N LYS A 46 -5.20 -7.57 -4.14
CA LYS A 46 -5.63 -7.06 -5.45
C LYS A 46 -4.53 -7.17 -6.50
N TYR A 47 -3.29 -6.94 -6.12
CA TYR A 47 -2.13 -6.95 -7.02
C TYR A 47 -1.30 -8.23 -6.90
N ARG A 48 -1.88 -9.31 -6.37
CA ARG A 48 -1.12 -10.54 -6.10
C ARG A 48 -0.45 -11.12 -7.35
N ASP A 49 -1.12 -11.00 -8.50
CA ASP A 49 -0.72 -11.66 -9.74
C ASP A 49 0.43 -10.93 -10.45
N ILE A 50 0.76 -9.71 -10.01
CA ILE A 50 1.91 -8.95 -10.52
C ILE A 50 3.17 -9.12 -9.66
N PHE A 51 3.08 -9.76 -8.49
CA PHE A 51 4.27 -10.06 -7.68
C PHE A 51 5.12 -11.16 -8.35
N PRO A 52 6.45 -11.09 -8.21
CA PRO A 52 7.33 -12.16 -8.67
C PRO A 52 6.95 -13.47 -7.96
N LYS A 53 6.80 -14.54 -8.73
CA LYS A 53 6.54 -15.87 -8.18
C LYS A 53 7.86 -16.47 -7.69
N PRO A 54 7.88 -17.15 -6.53
CA PRO A 54 9.03 -17.96 -6.15
C PRO A 54 9.26 -19.04 -7.22
N GLU A 55 10.53 -19.25 -7.58
CA GLU A 55 10.96 -20.35 -8.47
C GLU A 55 10.76 -21.73 -7.83
#